data_AF-A0A370H8V9-F1
#
_entry.id   AF-A0A370H8V9-F1
#
_cell.length_a   1.000
_cell.length_b   1.000
_cell.length_c   1.000
_cell.angle_alpha   90.00
_cell.angle_beta   90.00
_cell.angle_gamma   90.00
#
_symmetry.space_group_name_H-M   'P 1'
#
loop_
_entity.id
_entity.type
_entity.pdbx_description
1 polymer ?
#
loop_
_entity_poly.entity_id
_entity_poly.type
_entity_poly.pdbx_seq_one_letter_code
_entity_poly.pdbx_strand_id
1 'polypeptide(L)'
;MKLNNSGSSIKINSTNIDLGEVLPRKIQEELLHAAETYFGYLNHATVGFTRDGHWYCCTINAQVSNLKVFVAEASATDCHKSFDLALEKIAKQLRRRKRRIVDANRGQMAAPALA
;
A
#
# COMPACT_ATOMS: atom_id res chain seq x y z
N MET A 1 25.04 -3.10 -2.62
CA MET A 1 23.60 -2.88 -2.47
C MET A 1 22.95 -3.15 -3.83
N LYS A 2 22.26 -4.28 -4.00
CA LYS A 2 21.62 -4.63 -5.29
C LYS A 2 20.18 -4.11 -5.24
N LEU A 3 19.94 -2.97 -5.87
CA LEU A 3 18.59 -2.51 -6.24
C LEU A 3 18.30 -3.06 -7.63
N ASN A 4 17.86 -4.31 -7.70
CA ASN A 4 17.22 -4.85 -8.91
C ASN A 4 15.79 -4.28 -8.99
N ASN A 5 15.70 -2.98 -9.25
CA ASN A 5 14.43 -2.26 -9.42
C ASN A 5 14.06 -2.18 -10.90
N SER A 6 13.45 -3.26 -11.42
CA SER A 6 12.94 -3.31 -12.80
C SER A 6 11.43 -3.49 -12.89
N GLY A 7 10.66 -3.20 -11.83
CA GLY A 7 9.20 -3.42 -11.83
C GLY A 7 8.36 -2.51 -10.93
N SER A 8 8.86 -2.13 -9.75
CA SER A 8 8.11 -1.34 -8.77
C SER A 8 7.98 0.12 -9.21
N SER A 9 6.85 0.50 -9.80
CA SER A 9 6.58 1.89 -10.17
C SER A 9 5.74 2.58 -9.09
N ILE A 10 6.32 3.53 -8.36
CA ILE A 10 5.60 4.36 -7.37
C ILE A 10 5.41 5.75 -7.97
N LYS A 11 4.15 6.16 -8.17
CA LYS A 11 3.78 7.50 -8.64
C LYS A 11 3.18 8.29 -7.49
N ILE A 12 3.66 9.51 -7.29
CA ILE A 12 3.16 10.42 -6.25
C ILE A 12 2.63 11.66 -6.96
N ASN A 13 1.34 11.92 -6.77
CA ASN A 13 0.63 13.04 -7.37
C ASN A 13 0.12 13.94 -6.25
N SER A 14 0.24 15.26 -6.41
CA SER A 14 -0.40 16.23 -5.54
C SER A 14 -1.17 17.27 -6.34
N THR A 15 -2.36 17.64 -5.84
CA THR A 15 -3.17 18.71 -6.40
C THR A 15 -3.20 19.87 -5.42
N ASN A 16 -2.59 21.00 -5.79
CA ASN A 16 -2.51 22.22 -4.98
C ASN A 16 -1.86 22.04 -3.60
N ILE A 17 -0.92 21.10 -3.50
CA ILE A 17 -0.14 20.82 -2.29
C ILE A 17 1.33 20.71 -2.69
N ASP A 18 2.18 21.46 -1.99
CA ASP A 18 3.63 21.25 -2.04
C ASP A 18 4.00 20.18 -1.01
N LEU A 19 4.54 19.06 -1.50
CA LEU A 19 4.98 17.94 -0.67
C LEU A 19 6.45 18.08 -0.25
N GLY A 20 7.20 19.02 -0.84
CA GLY A 20 8.65 19.07 -0.72
C GLY A 20 9.34 17.78 -1.16
N GLU A 21 10.58 17.57 -0.72
CA GLU A 21 11.38 16.38 -1.07
C GLU A 21 11.33 15.28 -0.02
N VAL A 22 11.09 15.64 1.25
CA VAL A 22 11.15 14.71 2.39
C VAL A 22 9.96 13.75 2.37
N LEU A 23 8.75 14.27 2.15
CA LEU A 23 7.53 13.47 2.20
C LEU A 23 7.48 12.42 1.07
N PRO A 24 7.76 12.75 -0.20
CA PRO A 24 7.81 11.74 -1.26
C PRO A 24 8.81 10.62 -0.99
N ARG A 25 9.99 10.93 -0.45
CA ARG A 25 10.99 9.90 -0.06
C ARG A 25 10.44 8.98 1.03
N LYS A 26 9.89 9.56 2.12
CA LYS A 26 9.26 8.78 3.21
C LYS A 26 8.17 7.85 2.66
N ILE A 27 7.32 8.36 1.78
CA ILE A 27 6.23 7.60 1.16
C ILE A 27 6.77 6.39 0.39
N GLN A 28 7.81 6.57 -0.43
CA GLN A 28 8.40 5.48 -1.20
C GLN A 28 8.99 4.41 -0.28
N GLU A 29 9.75 4.82 0.74
CA GLU A 29 10.40 3.90 1.68
C GLU A 29 9.37 3.10 2.49
N GLU A 30 8.39 3.77 3.09
CA GLU A 30 7.40 3.10 3.94
C GLU A 30 6.43 2.22 3.15
N LEU A 31 6.03 2.65 1.95
CA LEU A 31 5.13 1.87 1.11
C LEU A 31 5.83 0.61 0.58
N LEU A 32 7.08 0.73 0.15
CA LEU A 32 7.90 -0.40 -0.28
C LEU A 32 8.10 -1.37 0.88
N HIS A 33 8.47 -0.87 2.05
CA HIS A 33 8.67 -1.68 3.25
C HIS A 33 7.39 -2.45 3.65
N ALA A 34 6.23 -1.79 3.62
CA ALA A 34 4.96 -2.43 3.92
C ALA A 34 4.63 -3.55 2.91
N ALA A 35 4.82 -3.30 1.62
CA ALA A 35 4.57 -4.29 0.58
C ALA A 35 5.51 -5.50 0.68
N GLU A 36 6.82 -5.27 0.86
CA GLU A 36 7.83 -6.30 1.03
C GLU A 36 7.56 -7.17 2.27
N THR A 37 7.18 -6.56 3.40
CA THR A 37 6.86 -7.28 4.64
C THR A 37 5.74 -8.31 4.46
N TYR A 38 4.72 -7.99 3.64
CA TYR A 38 3.58 -8.90 3.45
C TYR A 38 3.73 -9.81 2.24
N PHE A 39 4.18 -9.31 1.08
CA PHE A 39 4.16 -10.02 -0.20
C PHE A 39 5.54 -10.15 -0.86
N GLY A 40 6.59 -9.53 -0.31
CA GLY A 40 7.97 -9.66 -0.79
C GLY A 40 8.36 -8.74 -1.95
N TYR A 41 7.40 -8.13 -2.65
CA TYR A 41 7.65 -7.18 -3.74
C TYR A 41 6.43 -6.27 -3.95
N LEU A 42 6.65 -5.09 -4.52
CA LEU A 42 5.61 -4.16 -4.96
C LEU A 42 5.61 -4.10 -6.50
N ASN A 43 4.45 -4.14 -7.16
CA ASN A 43 4.40 -4.02 -8.63
C ASN A 43 4.19 -2.55 -9.04
N HIS A 44 3.12 -1.95 -8.56
CA HIS A 44 2.78 -0.58 -8.90
C HIS A 44 2.06 0.05 -7.73
N ALA A 45 2.35 1.32 -7.48
CA ALA A 45 1.59 2.11 -6.54
C ALA A 45 1.40 3.54 -7.02
N THR A 46 0.23 4.09 -6.68
CA THR A 46 -0.08 5.50 -6.89
C THR A 46 -0.54 6.11 -5.58
N VAL A 47 0.11 7.17 -5.17
CA VAL A 47 -0.27 7.97 -4.00
C VAL A 47 -0.73 9.34 -4.50
N GLY A 48 -1.96 9.72 -4.15
CA GLY A 48 -2.56 11.00 -4.49
C GLY A 48 -2.77 11.83 -3.23
N PHE A 49 -2.36 13.08 -3.27
CA PHE A 49 -2.68 14.07 -2.25
C PHE A 49 -3.60 15.14 -2.81
N THR A 50 -4.68 15.41 -2.10
CA THR A 50 -5.60 16.50 -2.41
C THR A 50 -5.88 17.31 -1.16
N ARG A 51 -6.17 18.60 -1.36
CA ARG A 51 -6.55 19.51 -0.29
C ARG A 51 -8.04 19.75 -0.36
N ASP A 52 -8.73 19.50 0.76
CA ASP A 52 -10.16 19.75 0.93
C ASP A 52 -10.36 20.76 2.06
N GLY A 53 -10.33 22.05 1.70
CA GLY A 53 -10.35 23.17 2.63
C GLY A 53 -9.16 23.17 3.59
N HIS A 54 -9.43 22.84 4.86
CA HIS A 54 -8.44 22.78 5.94
C HIS A 54 -7.86 21.38 6.15
N TRP A 55 -8.37 20.38 5.42
CA TRP A 55 -7.96 18.99 5.53
C TRP A 55 -7.12 18.56 4.33
N TYR A 56 -6.21 17.64 4.57
CA TYR A 56 -5.40 16.96 3.57
C TYR A 56 -5.90 15.53 3.42
N CYS A 57 -6.26 15.15 2.21
CA CYS A 57 -6.70 13.81 1.86
C CYS A 57 -5.56 13.09 1.13
N CYS A 58 -5.23 11.89 1.59
CA CYS A 58 -4.27 11.00 0.95
C CYS A 58 -4.98 9.74 0.48
N THR A 59 -4.84 9.43 -0.80
CA THR A 59 -5.36 8.21 -1.44
C THR A 59 -4.20 7.36 -1.92
N ILE A 60 -4.10 6.14 -1.40
CA ILE A 60 -3.07 5.16 -1.78
C ILE A 60 -3.74 4.04 -2.57
N ASN A 61 -3.18 3.75 -3.75
CA ASN A 61 -3.49 2.60 -4.57
C ASN A 61 -2.23 1.75 -4.66
N ALA A 62 -2.26 0.51 -4.18
CA ALA A 62 -1.12 -0.39 -4.20
C ALA A 62 -1.50 -1.71 -4.88
N GLN A 63 -0.72 -2.11 -5.87
CA GLN A 63 -0.82 -3.39 -6.55
C GLN A 63 0.39 -4.25 -6.21
N VAL A 64 0.10 -5.49 -5.82
CA VAL A 64 1.08 -6.47 -5.34
C VAL A 64 0.79 -7.76 -6.07
N SER A 65 1.78 -8.29 -6.79
CA SER A 65 1.59 -9.50 -7.61
C SER A 65 0.37 -9.37 -8.55
N ASN A 66 -0.27 -10.50 -8.83
CA ASN A 66 -1.50 -10.61 -9.61
C ASN A 66 -2.77 -10.42 -8.75
N LEU A 67 -2.64 -9.77 -7.58
CA LEU A 67 -3.78 -9.52 -6.71
C LEU A 67 -4.54 -8.26 -7.15
N LYS A 68 -5.79 -8.17 -6.69
CA LYS A 68 -6.60 -6.96 -6.81
C LYS A 68 -5.85 -5.77 -6.19
N VAL A 69 -5.96 -4.62 -6.83
CA VAL A 69 -5.43 -3.35 -6.30
C VAL A 69 -6.05 -3.06 -4.94
N PHE A 70 -5.20 -2.79 -3.95
CA PHE A 70 -5.58 -2.35 -2.63
C PHE A 70 -5.70 -0.83 -2.63
N VAL A 71 -6.82 -0.33 -2.16
CA VAL A 71 -7.10 1.11 -2.15
C VAL A 71 -7.45 1.52 -0.74
N ALA A 72 -6.85 2.61 -0.29
CA ALA A 72 -7.20 3.24 0.97
C ALA A 72 -7.13 4.75 0.82
N GLU A 73 -8.02 5.43 1.53
CA GLU A 73 -8.06 6.88 1.62
C GLU A 73 -8.16 7.28 3.08
N ALA A 74 -7.47 8.36 3.45
CA ALA A 74 -7.58 8.98 4.77
C ALA A 74 -7.37 10.49 4.68
N SER A 75 -8.02 11.20 5.60
CA SER A 75 -7.96 12.66 5.69
C SER A 75 -7.45 13.06 7.07
N ALA A 76 -6.59 14.08 7.12
CA ALA A 76 -6.05 14.62 8.36
C ALA A 76 -5.74 16.11 8.23
N THR A 77 -5.44 16.79 9.33
CA THR A 77 -5.01 18.20 9.32
C THR A 77 -3.59 18.40 8.78
N ASP A 78 -2.87 17.32 8.47
CA ASP A 78 -1.48 17.32 8.04
C ASP A 78 -1.26 16.22 6.96
N CYS A 79 -0.46 16.52 5.93
CA CYS A 79 -0.12 15.59 4.84
C CYS A 79 0.57 14.31 5.33
N HIS A 80 1.47 14.41 6.30
CA HIS A 80 2.15 13.25 6.88
C HIS A 80 1.15 12.37 7.61
N LYS A 81 0.26 12.97 8.40
CA LYS A 81 -0.76 12.22 9.15
C LYS A 81 -1.78 11.56 8.22
N SER A 82 -2.20 12.24 7.15
CA SER A 82 -3.13 11.64 6.19
C SER A 82 -2.50 10.44 5.47
N PHE A 83 -1.21 10.53 5.15
CA PHE A 83 -0.45 9.41 4.62
C PHE A 83 -0.32 8.25 5.61
N ASP A 84 0.11 8.51 6.84
CA ASP A 84 0.31 7.48 7.86
C ASP A 84 -0.99 6.69 8.11
N LEU A 85 -2.14 7.39 8.17
CA LEU A 85 -3.46 6.78 8.30
C LEU A 85 -3.87 5.95 7.07
N ALA A 86 -3.59 6.44 5.87
CA ALA A 86 -3.87 5.70 4.63
C ALA A 86 -2.98 4.44 4.53
N LEU A 87 -1.70 4.56 4.93
CA LEU A 87 -0.74 3.46 4.94
C LEU A 87 -1.16 2.36 5.93
N GLU A 88 -1.62 2.73 7.13
CA GLU A 88 -2.12 1.78 8.12
C GLU A 88 -3.29 0.95 7.55
N LYS A 89 -4.22 1.63 6.84
CA LYS A 89 -5.34 0.96 6.16
C LYS A 89 -4.84 -0.02 5.09
N ILE A 90 -3.87 0.37 4.26
CA ILE A 90 -3.26 -0.53 3.27
C ILE A 90 -2.59 -1.72 3.95
N ALA A 91 -1.73 -1.49 4.95
CA ALA A 91 -1.05 -2.55 5.70
C ALA A 91 -2.05 -3.56 6.29
N LYS A 92 -3.17 -3.08 6.84
CA LYS A 92 -4.25 -3.92 7.35
C LYS A 92 -4.90 -4.77 6.24
N GLN A 93 -5.14 -4.20 5.06
CA GLN A 93 -5.68 -4.94 3.92
C GLN A 93 -4.69 -5.99 3.41
N LEU A 94 -3.40 -5.64 3.28
CA LEU A 94 -2.33 -6.56 2.88
C LEU A 94 -2.24 -7.75 3.84
N ARG A 95 -2.21 -7.49 5.15
CA ARG A 95 -2.21 -8.52 6.20
C ARG A 95 -3.43 -9.42 6.10
N ARG A 96 -4.63 -8.84 5.97
CA ARG A 96 -5.88 -9.60 5.84
C ARG A 96 -5.86 -10.49 4.59
N ARG A 97 -5.36 -9.98 3.46
CA ARG A 97 -5.28 -10.76 2.23
C ARG A 97 -4.25 -11.87 2.33
N LYS A 98 -3.07 -11.61 2.88
CA LYS A 98 -2.05 -12.63 3.16
C LYS A 98 -2.62 -13.76 4.00
N ARG A 99 -3.32 -13.44 5.09
CA ARG A 99 -4.01 -14.43 5.93
C ARG A 99 -4.99 -15.28 5.14
N ARG A 100 -5.89 -14.65 4.37
CA ARG A 100 -6.86 -15.39 3.53
C ARG A 100 -6.20 -16.35 2.54
N ILE A 101 -5.04 -16.00 1.98
CA ILE A 101 -4.29 -16.88 1.06
C ILE A 101 -3.70 -18.06 1.82
N VAL A 102 -3.06 -17.80 2.98
CA VAL A 102 -2.49 -18.85 3.82
C VAL A 102 -3.57 -19.80 4.33
N ASP A 103 -4.70 -19.27 4.79
CA ASP A 103 -5.82 -20.06 5.29
C ASP A 103 -6.49 -20.88 4.18
N ALA A 104 -6.66 -20.30 2.98
CA ALA A 104 -7.18 -21.03 1.82
C ALA A 104 -6.25 -22.19 1.39
N ASN A 105 -4.93 -21.96 1.36
CA ASN A 105 -3.96 -23.01 1.06
C ASN A 105 -3.98 -24.14 2.12
N ARG A 106 -4.20 -23.79 3.40
CA ARG A 106 -4.35 -24.78 4.48
C ARG A 106 -5.67 -25.55 4.39
N GLY A 107 -6.77 -24.87 4.04
CA GLY A 107 -8.08 -25.48 3.85
C GLY A 107 -8.12 -26.45 2.67
N GLN A 108 -7.38 -26.19 1.59
CA GLN A 108 -7.22 -27.12 0.46
C GLN A 108 -6.41 -28.37 0.82
N MET A 109 -5.55 -28.30 1.83
CA MET A 109 -4.80 -29.46 2.33
C MET A 109 -5.56 -30.29 3.39
N ALA A 110 -6.73 -29.80 3.82
CA ALA A 110 -7.61 -30.44 4.80
C ALA A 110 -8.82 -31.15 4.16
N ALA A 111 -8.68 -31.58 2.90
CA ALA A 111 -9.61 -32.52 2.28
C ALA A 111 -8.88 -33.76 1.72
N PRO A 112 -8.51 -34.73 2.58
CA PRO A 112 -8.36 -36.10 2.16
C PRO A 112 -9.69 -36.86 2.38
N ALA A 113 -10.19 -37.45 1.29
CA ALA A 113 -11.01 -38.67 1.24
C ALA A 113 -12.11 -38.89 2.31
N LEU A 114 -13.36 -38.63 1.91
CA LEU A 114 -14.50 -39.51 2.21
C LEU A 114 -15.02 -39.92 0.81
N ALA A 115 -14.72 -41.14 0.35
CA ALA A 115 -15.53 -42.36 0.54
C ALA A 115 -16.94 -42.21 -0.04
#